data_AF-A0A940YDU9-F1
#
_entry.id   AF-A0A940YDU9-F1
#
_cell.length_a   1.000
_cell.length_b   1.000
_cell.length_c   1.000
_cell.angle_alpha   90.00
_cell.angle_beta   90.00
_cell.angle_gamma   90.00
#
_symmetry.space_group_name_H-M   'P 1'
#
loop_
_entity.id
_entity.type
_entity.pdbx_description
1 polymer ?
#
loop_
_entity_poly.entity_id
_entity_poly.type
_entity_poly.pdbx_seq_one_letter_code
_entity_poly.pdbx_strand_id
1 'polypeptide(L)'
;MSDSLSKESFLAVVGLFESVSGIRLSEAKRPLVEGRLHKLAQRLGVRRLDDYVRQLLEQRDPAEIVRVVDKLTTNETYFFREPQHFEFLARLAEDHDGHEPFRVWSAASSSGEEAYSIAMLLAEKLGATGWEVIGTDLSTVMVETARRAVYPMERARHVPREYLKRHCLRGHGDQEGRLLISRSLRQNVRFDNANLMETLPALGSFDVIFLRNVLIYFDNPAKEAIVNRVAPLLKPQGYLFTGHAESLSNLATQLRPVRTAVYAR
;
A
#
# COMPACT_ATOMS: atom_id res chain seq x y z
N MET A 1 36.57 4.83 13.13
CA MET A 1 35.43 5.31 13.93
C MET A 1 34.18 4.72 13.31
N SER A 2 33.30 4.10 14.10
CA SER A 2 32.22 3.27 13.58
C SER A 2 31.22 4.09 12.75
N ASP A 3 30.92 3.63 11.52
CA ASP A 3 29.81 4.16 10.70
C ASP A 3 28.43 3.77 11.27
N SER A 4 28.38 3.04 12.38
CA SER A 4 27.16 2.63 13.06
C SER A 4 26.46 3.81 13.72
N LEU A 5 25.15 3.90 13.55
CA LEU A 5 24.29 4.89 14.20
C LEU A 5 24.28 4.69 15.71
N SER A 6 24.42 5.75 16.52
CA SER A 6 24.31 5.65 17.97
C SER A 6 22.92 5.20 18.42
N LYS A 7 22.80 4.61 19.63
CA LYS A 7 21.49 4.22 20.18
C LYS A 7 20.54 5.40 20.31
N GLU A 8 21.05 6.55 20.74
CA GLU A 8 20.29 7.80 20.86
C GLU A 8 19.74 8.26 19.51
N SER A 9 20.60 8.36 18.49
CA SER A 9 20.18 8.78 17.15
C SER A 9 19.24 7.76 16.50
N PHE A 10 19.43 6.46 16.76
CA PHE A 10 18.51 5.42 16.32
C PHE A 10 17.11 5.61 16.93
N LEU A 11 17.02 5.80 18.25
CA LEU A 11 15.73 6.03 18.91
C LEU A 11 15.08 7.32 18.41
N ALA A 12 15.86 8.38 18.18
CA ALA A 12 15.34 9.66 17.72
C ALA A 12 14.77 9.59 16.29
N VAL A 13 15.46 8.93 15.35
CA VAL A 13 14.97 8.79 13.98
C VAL A 13 13.78 7.81 13.89
N VAL A 14 13.78 6.75 14.71
CA VAL A 14 12.62 5.84 14.80
C VAL A 14 11.42 6.55 15.40
N GLY A 15 11.61 7.35 16.45
CA GLY A 15 10.54 8.16 17.05
C GLY A 15 9.96 9.19 16.08
N LEU A 16 10.81 9.86 15.30
CA LEU A 16 10.36 10.75 14.22
C LEU A 16 9.54 9.96 13.18
N PHE A 17 10.06 8.83 12.72
CA PHE A 17 9.40 8.00 11.72
C PHE A 17 8.03 7.49 12.22
N GLU A 18 7.94 7.00 13.46
CA GLU A 18 6.69 6.56 14.08
C GLU A 18 5.71 7.73 14.24
N SER A 19 6.18 8.91 14.64
CA SER A 19 5.30 10.08 14.81
C SER A 19 4.63 10.55 13.51
N VAL A 20 5.27 10.30 12.36
CA VAL A 20 4.75 10.68 11.04
C VAL A 20 3.93 9.56 10.43
N SER A 21 4.42 8.31 10.49
CA SER A 21 3.83 7.18 9.77
C SER A 21 2.86 6.33 10.61
N GLY A 22 2.96 6.40 11.94
CA GLY A 22 2.34 5.47 12.88
C GLY A 22 2.97 4.06 12.90
N ILE A 23 3.98 3.79 12.06
CA ILE A 23 4.62 2.47 11.95
C ILE A 23 5.70 2.31 13.03
N ARG A 24 5.62 1.20 13.76
CA ARG A 24 6.63 0.83 14.76
C ARG A 24 7.77 0.04 14.15
N LEU A 25 9.00 0.52 14.36
CA LEU A 25 10.22 -0.23 14.04
C LEU A 25 10.87 -0.73 15.33
N SER A 26 10.98 -2.05 15.48
CA SER A 26 11.67 -2.65 16.61
C SER A 26 13.19 -2.48 16.50
N GLU A 27 13.90 -2.58 17.64
CA GLU A 27 15.36 -2.50 17.67
C GLU A 27 16.03 -3.56 16.78
N ALA A 28 15.39 -4.72 16.60
CA ALA A 28 15.85 -5.77 15.69
C ALA A 28 15.94 -5.31 14.21
N LYS A 29 15.25 -4.22 13.84
CA LYS A 29 15.32 -3.61 12.49
C LYS A 29 16.45 -2.60 12.34
N ARG A 30 17.30 -2.38 13.36
CA ARG A 30 18.41 -1.42 13.31
C ARG A 30 19.32 -1.58 12.08
N PRO A 31 19.78 -2.79 11.69
CA PRO A 31 20.62 -2.92 10.49
C PRO A 31 19.93 -2.44 9.20
N LEU A 32 18.62 -2.66 9.11
CA LEU A 32 17.81 -2.18 7.98
C LEU A 32 17.71 -0.65 7.98
N VAL A 33 17.47 -0.05 9.15
CA VAL A 33 17.42 1.42 9.31
C VAL A 33 18.77 2.04 8.92
N GLU A 34 19.87 1.55 9.49
CA GLU A 34 21.22 2.05 9.20
C GLU A 34 21.55 1.97 7.70
N GLY A 35 21.35 0.81 7.07
CA GLY A 35 21.65 0.65 5.64
C GLY A 35 20.79 1.53 4.73
N ARG A 36 19.55 1.83 5.13
CA ARG A 36 18.64 2.71 4.39
C ARG A 36 19.00 4.19 4.56
N LEU A 37 19.30 4.61 5.79
CA LEU A 37 19.74 5.97 6.10
C LEU A 37 21.10 6.28 5.48
N HIS A 38 22.01 5.31 5.39
CA HIS A 38 23.32 5.51 4.77
C HIS A 38 23.20 5.99 3.31
N LYS A 39 22.26 5.44 2.55
CA LYS A 39 21.98 5.89 1.17
C LYS A 39 21.45 7.32 1.11
N LEU A 40 20.70 7.76 2.12
CA LEU A 40 20.21 9.14 2.19
C LEU A 40 21.32 10.11 2.61
N ALA A 41 22.12 9.74 3.62
CA ALA A 41 23.26 10.52 4.07
C ALA A 41 24.29 10.76 2.94
N GLN A 42 24.61 9.71 2.17
CA GLN A 42 25.51 9.81 1.01
C GLN A 42 25.04 10.84 -0.03
N ARG A 43 23.72 10.95 -0.27
CA ARG A 43 23.16 11.94 -1.22
C ARG A 43 23.44 13.38 -0.78
N LEU A 44 23.51 13.63 0.52
CA LEU A 44 23.83 14.93 1.11
C LEU A 44 25.33 15.12 1.37
N GLY A 45 26.18 14.15 1.00
CA GLY A 45 27.61 14.17 1.29
C GLY A 45 27.96 13.98 2.78
N VAL A 46 27.00 13.56 3.60
CA VAL A 46 27.19 13.35 5.04
C VAL A 46 27.77 11.95 5.27
N ARG A 47 28.94 11.88 5.93
CA ARG A 47 29.65 10.61 6.14
C ARG A 47 29.14 9.82 7.34
N ARG A 48 28.80 10.51 8.44
CA ARG A 48 28.36 9.87 9.69
C ARG A 48 26.85 9.88 9.81
N LEU A 49 26.25 8.74 10.12
CA LEU A 49 24.81 8.63 10.29
C LEU A 49 24.26 9.49 11.45
N ASP A 50 25.00 9.62 12.55
CA ASP A 50 24.59 10.50 13.67
C ASP A 50 24.47 11.96 13.24
N ASP A 51 25.39 12.43 12.39
CA ASP A 51 25.37 13.82 11.91
C ASP A 51 24.18 14.04 10.96
N TYR A 52 23.86 13.03 10.13
CA TYR A 52 22.66 13.06 9.29
C TYR A 52 21.37 13.12 10.13
N VAL A 53 21.27 12.28 11.17
CA VAL A 53 20.09 12.28 12.06
C VAL A 53 19.98 13.58 12.83
N ARG A 54 21.10 14.13 13.34
CA ARG A 54 21.11 15.43 14.01
C ARG A 54 20.60 16.53 13.06
N GLN A 55 21.14 16.58 11.85
CA GLN A 55 20.71 17.54 10.83
C GLN A 55 19.21 17.41 10.52
N LEU A 56 18.71 16.19 10.34
CA LEU A 56 17.29 15.92 10.10
C LEU A 56 16.39 16.46 11.22
N LEU A 57 16.78 16.25 12.47
CA LEU A 57 15.99 16.63 13.65
C LEU A 57 16.05 18.14 13.95
N GLU A 58 17.19 18.79 13.66
CA GLU A 58 17.38 20.23 13.84
C GLU A 58 16.67 21.04 12.74
N GLN A 59 16.84 20.65 11.48
CA GLN A 59 16.29 21.39 10.35
C GLN A 59 14.80 21.11 10.14
N ARG A 60 14.36 19.88 10.45
CA ARG A 60 12.99 19.40 10.21
C ARG A 60 12.48 19.71 8.80
N ASP A 61 13.36 19.61 7.80
CA ASP A 61 13.00 19.81 6.40
C ASP A 61 11.90 18.79 6.01
N PRO A 62 10.68 19.24 5.67
CA PRO A 62 9.59 18.35 5.30
C PRO A 62 9.95 17.41 4.15
N ALA A 63 10.74 17.87 3.17
CA ALA A 63 11.12 17.05 2.03
C ALA A 63 12.06 15.91 2.43
N GLU A 64 12.95 16.14 3.40
CA GLU A 64 13.84 15.10 3.92
C GLU A 64 13.10 14.10 4.80
N ILE A 65 12.16 14.57 5.62
CA ILE A 65 11.30 13.71 6.44
C ILE A 65 10.53 12.74 5.54
N VAL A 66 9.93 13.22 4.45
CA VAL A 66 9.24 12.36 3.47
C VAL A 66 10.20 11.32 2.89
N ARG A 67 11.43 11.69 2.52
CA ARG A 67 12.42 10.73 2.02
C ARG A 67 12.80 9.66 3.05
N VAL A 68 12.93 10.03 4.31
CA VAL A 68 13.19 9.08 5.41
C VAL A 68 12.02 8.13 5.56
N VAL A 69 10.78 8.64 5.60
CA VAL A 69 9.57 7.81 5.67
C VAL A 69 9.51 6.85 4.49
N ASP A 70 9.64 7.35 3.25
CA ASP A 70 9.69 6.54 2.03
C ASP A 70 10.75 5.45 2.10
N LYS A 71 11.92 5.76 2.65
CA LYS A 71 13.01 4.80 2.73
C LYS A 71 12.79 3.75 3.81
N LEU A 72 12.17 4.09 4.92
CA LEU A 72 11.98 3.21 6.08
C LEU A 72 10.70 2.37 6.02
N THR A 73 9.70 2.74 5.21
CA THR A 73 8.53 1.89 4.95
C THR A 73 8.93 0.53 4.34
N THR A 74 8.18 -0.52 4.67
CA THR A 74 8.39 -1.86 4.10
C THR A 74 7.26 -2.16 3.12
N ASN A 75 7.63 -2.34 1.85
CA ASN A 75 6.71 -2.32 0.71
C ASN A 75 6.75 -3.66 -0.06
N GLU A 76 6.52 -4.77 0.63
CA GLU A 76 6.49 -6.09 -0.02
C GLU A 76 5.08 -6.40 -0.56
N THR A 77 4.96 -6.46 -1.88
CA THR A 77 3.70 -6.77 -2.57
C THR A 77 3.97 -7.54 -3.87
N TYR A 78 2.96 -8.26 -4.34
CA TYR A 78 2.98 -8.98 -5.61
C TYR A 78 1.54 -9.18 -6.11
N PHE A 79 1.41 -9.39 -7.42
CA PHE A 79 0.11 -9.55 -8.04
C PHE A 79 -0.63 -10.78 -7.50
N PHE A 80 -1.94 -10.67 -7.29
CA PHE A 80 -2.82 -11.74 -6.80
C PHE A 80 -2.38 -12.36 -5.47
N ARG A 81 -1.76 -11.56 -4.58
CA ARG A 81 -1.41 -11.98 -3.22
C ARG A 81 -2.66 -12.36 -2.41
N GLU A 82 -2.64 -13.52 -1.74
CA GLU A 82 -3.77 -14.09 -1.00
C GLU A 82 -5.00 -14.33 -1.92
N PRO A 83 -4.96 -15.35 -2.80
CA PRO A 83 -5.92 -15.54 -3.89
C PRO A 83 -7.38 -15.68 -3.45
N GLN A 84 -7.63 -16.18 -2.23
CA GLN A 84 -8.99 -16.34 -1.69
C GLN A 84 -9.78 -15.02 -1.61
N HIS A 85 -9.10 -13.89 -1.42
CA HIS A 85 -9.73 -12.57 -1.49
C HIS A 85 -10.22 -12.25 -2.90
N PHE A 86 -9.44 -12.56 -3.93
CA PHE A 86 -9.82 -12.33 -5.32
C PHE A 86 -10.96 -13.27 -5.76
N GLU A 87 -11.01 -14.50 -5.25
CA GLU A 87 -12.15 -15.40 -5.45
C GLU A 87 -13.44 -14.84 -4.84
N PHE A 88 -13.36 -14.18 -3.68
CA PHE A 88 -14.54 -13.56 -3.06
C PHE A 88 -14.94 -12.27 -3.77
N LEU A 89 -13.97 -11.41 -4.12
CA LEU A 89 -14.21 -10.21 -4.92
C LEU A 89 -14.86 -10.54 -6.27
N ALA A 90 -14.46 -11.64 -6.90
CA ALA A 90 -15.06 -12.11 -8.15
C ALA A 90 -16.56 -12.36 -8.03
N ARG A 91 -16.99 -13.04 -6.94
CA ARG A 91 -18.41 -13.29 -6.66
C ARG A 91 -19.17 -11.99 -6.39
N LEU A 92 -18.59 -11.08 -5.59
CA LEU A 92 -19.19 -9.77 -5.32
C LEU A 92 -19.39 -8.95 -6.59
N ALA A 93 -18.45 -9.03 -7.54
CA ALA A 93 -18.57 -8.37 -8.83
C ALA A 93 -19.64 -9.03 -9.72
N GLU A 94 -19.74 -10.36 -9.74
CA GLU A 94 -20.78 -11.09 -10.49
C GLU A 94 -22.19 -10.79 -9.98
N ASP A 95 -22.34 -10.62 -8.66
CA ASP A 95 -23.63 -10.34 -8.00
C ASP A 95 -24.02 -8.84 -8.04
N HIS A 96 -23.17 -7.98 -8.60
CA HIS A 96 -23.40 -6.53 -8.63
C HIS A 96 -24.44 -6.14 -9.70
N ASP A 97 -25.43 -5.33 -9.33
CA ASP A 97 -26.58 -4.99 -10.19
C ASP A 97 -26.27 -4.08 -11.39
N GLY A 98 -25.11 -3.40 -11.36
CA GLY A 98 -24.63 -2.54 -12.43
C GLY A 98 -25.30 -1.17 -12.51
N HIS A 99 -26.11 -0.77 -11.53
CA HIS A 99 -26.76 0.55 -11.51
C HIS A 99 -25.78 1.69 -11.27
N GLU A 100 -24.75 1.45 -10.45
CA GLU A 100 -23.64 2.37 -10.20
C GLU A 100 -22.30 1.69 -10.55
N PRO A 101 -21.20 2.43 -10.69
CA PRO A 101 -19.88 1.81 -10.81
C PRO A 101 -19.51 1.00 -9.57
N PHE A 102 -18.92 -0.19 -9.75
CA PHE A 102 -18.31 -0.97 -8.67
C PHE A 102 -17.00 -0.33 -8.24
N ARG A 103 -16.93 0.23 -7.03
CA ARG A 103 -15.79 1.01 -6.54
C ARG A 103 -14.97 0.21 -5.54
N VAL A 104 -13.67 0.08 -5.78
CA VAL A 104 -12.73 -0.56 -4.85
C VAL A 104 -11.64 0.39 -4.42
N TRP A 105 -11.30 0.38 -3.12
CA TRP A 105 -10.14 1.08 -2.60
C TRP A 105 -9.06 0.10 -2.12
N SER A 106 -7.86 0.17 -2.68
CA SER A 106 -6.64 -0.47 -2.16
C SER A 106 -5.92 0.54 -1.25
N ALA A 107 -6.16 0.41 0.05
CA ALA A 107 -5.59 1.23 1.11
C ALA A 107 -4.25 0.63 1.56
N ALA A 108 -3.16 1.37 1.35
CA ALA A 108 -1.77 0.88 1.36
C ALA A 108 -1.41 0.04 0.12
N SER A 109 -1.71 0.62 -1.06
CA SER A 109 -1.55 -0.03 -2.37
C SER A 109 -0.11 -0.34 -2.79
N SER A 110 0.88 0.17 -2.05
CA SER A 110 2.30 -0.01 -2.34
C SER A 110 2.63 0.34 -3.80
N SER A 111 3.43 -0.46 -4.51
CA SER A 111 3.75 -0.24 -5.92
C SER A 111 2.61 -0.56 -6.90
N GLY A 112 1.39 -0.81 -6.42
CA GLY A 112 0.16 -0.89 -7.24
C GLY A 112 -0.24 -2.30 -7.68
N GLU A 113 0.54 -3.34 -7.37
CA GLU A 113 0.23 -4.72 -7.76
C GLU A 113 -1.14 -5.20 -7.25
N GLU A 114 -1.53 -4.82 -6.04
CA GLU A 114 -2.86 -5.16 -5.49
C GLU A 114 -3.97 -4.47 -6.29
N ALA A 115 -3.90 -3.14 -6.45
CA ALA A 115 -4.85 -2.35 -7.20
C ALA A 115 -4.99 -2.85 -8.66
N TYR A 116 -3.89 -3.22 -9.31
CA TYR A 116 -3.93 -3.77 -10.66
C TYR A 116 -4.43 -5.21 -10.73
N SER A 117 -4.23 -6.03 -9.69
CA SER A 117 -4.85 -7.35 -9.61
C SER A 117 -6.38 -7.24 -9.49
N ILE A 118 -6.85 -6.29 -8.68
CA ILE A 118 -8.27 -5.95 -8.54
C ILE A 118 -8.81 -5.48 -9.90
N ALA A 119 -8.14 -4.53 -10.53
CA ALA A 119 -8.56 -3.98 -11.81
C ALA A 119 -8.65 -5.05 -12.91
N MET A 120 -7.65 -5.93 -13.04
CA MET A 120 -7.68 -7.04 -13.98
C MET A 120 -8.87 -7.97 -13.72
N LEU A 121 -9.15 -8.27 -12.46
CA LEU A 121 -10.29 -9.12 -12.10
C LEU A 121 -11.62 -8.45 -12.45
N LEU A 122 -11.81 -7.18 -12.10
CA LEU A 122 -13.04 -6.44 -12.39
C LEU A 122 -13.25 -6.30 -13.89
N ALA A 123 -12.18 -6.06 -14.66
CA ALA A 123 -12.25 -6.03 -16.13
C ALA A 123 -12.79 -7.33 -16.73
N GLU A 124 -12.50 -8.47 -16.10
CA GLU A 124 -12.91 -9.79 -16.56
C GLU A 124 -14.32 -10.16 -16.13
N LYS A 125 -14.81 -9.61 -15.01
CA LYS A 125 -16.15 -9.88 -14.48
C LYS A 125 -17.20 -8.89 -14.95
N LEU A 126 -16.84 -7.62 -15.05
CA LEU A 126 -17.75 -6.51 -15.33
C LEU A 126 -17.54 -5.92 -16.73
N GLY A 127 -16.47 -6.32 -17.43
CA GLY A 127 -16.09 -5.74 -18.72
C GLY A 127 -15.23 -4.48 -18.58
N ALA A 128 -15.12 -3.70 -19.66
CA ALA A 128 -14.15 -2.60 -19.73
C ALA A 128 -14.50 -1.35 -18.88
N THR A 129 -15.76 -1.21 -18.47
CA THR A 129 -16.31 -0.04 -17.77
C THR A 129 -17.22 -0.46 -16.63
N GLY A 130 -17.74 0.50 -15.86
CA GLY A 130 -18.66 0.22 -14.75
C GLY A 130 -17.95 -0.18 -13.46
N TRP A 131 -16.65 0.09 -13.35
CA TRP A 131 -15.88 -0.10 -12.14
C TRP A 131 -14.74 0.92 -12.07
N GLU A 132 -14.26 1.17 -10.85
CA GLU A 132 -13.06 1.97 -10.59
C GLU A 132 -12.26 1.41 -9.42
N VAL A 133 -10.95 1.58 -9.49
CA VAL A 133 -10.03 1.25 -8.41
C VAL A 133 -9.25 2.49 -8.00
N ILE A 134 -9.29 2.81 -6.72
CA ILE A 134 -8.43 3.82 -6.12
C ILE A 134 -7.35 3.09 -5.33
N GLY A 135 -6.08 3.40 -5.56
CA GLY A 135 -4.96 2.98 -4.73
C GLY A 135 -4.43 4.17 -3.94
N THR A 136 -4.19 4.02 -2.65
CA THR A 136 -3.49 5.04 -1.87
C THR A 136 -2.33 4.46 -1.11
N ASP A 137 -1.25 5.23 -0.97
CA ASP A 137 -0.11 4.84 -0.15
C ASP A 137 0.54 6.04 0.54
N LEU A 138 1.16 5.78 1.69
CA LEU A 138 1.97 6.78 2.39
C LEU A 138 3.22 7.11 1.57
N SER A 139 3.81 6.11 0.90
CA SER A 139 5.05 6.28 0.18
C SER A 139 4.86 6.93 -1.19
N THR A 140 5.46 8.11 -1.37
CA THR A 140 5.43 8.84 -2.64
C THR A 140 6.12 8.06 -3.76
N VAL A 141 7.22 7.38 -3.44
CA VAL A 141 7.97 6.54 -4.39
C VAL A 141 7.12 5.36 -4.86
N MET A 142 6.34 4.76 -3.96
CA MET A 142 5.47 3.64 -4.30
C MET A 142 4.29 4.09 -5.18
N VAL A 143 3.64 5.21 -4.83
CA VAL A 143 2.57 5.82 -5.65
C VAL A 143 3.07 6.14 -7.06
N GLU A 144 4.25 6.73 -7.20
CA GLU A 144 4.82 7.03 -8.53
C GLU A 144 5.17 5.75 -9.31
N THR A 145 5.61 4.69 -8.62
CA THR A 145 5.83 3.39 -9.25
C THR A 145 4.52 2.81 -9.76
N ALA A 146 3.45 2.88 -8.96
CA ALA A 146 2.13 2.43 -9.33
C ALA A 146 1.57 3.19 -10.54
N ARG A 147 1.70 4.52 -10.56
CA ARG A 147 1.29 5.38 -11.69
C ARG A 147 2.01 5.03 -12.99
N ARG A 148 3.31 4.70 -12.92
CA ARG A 148 4.09 4.25 -14.08
C ARG A 148 3.64 2.88 -14.59
N ALA A 149 3.22 2.01 -13.68
CA ALA A 149 2.67 0.68 -13.98
C ALA A 149 3.61 -0.23 -14.80
N VAL A 150 4.91 -0.05 -14.64
CA VAL A 150 5.95 -0.87 -15.27
C VAL A 150 6.56 -1.76 -14.21
N TYR A 151 6.55 -3.07 -14.44
CA TYR A 151 7.01 -4.06 -13.47
C TYR A 151 7.97 -5.06 -14.11
N PRO A 152 8.95 -5.59 -13.36
CA PRO A 152 9.69 -6.78 -13.78
C PRO A 152 8.71 -7.95 -13.96
N MET A 153 8.91 -8.77 -15.00
CA MET A 153 8.08 -9.94 -15.27
C MET A 153 8.02 -10.93 -14.09
N GLU A 154 9.07 -11.00 -13.26
CA GLU A 154 9.10 -11.87 -12.08
C GLU A 154 7.96 -11.58 -11.09
N ARG A 155 7.53 -10.31 -10.98
CA ARG A 155 6.46 -9.91 -10.07
C ARG A 155 5.11 -10.42 -10.51
N ALA A 156 4.97 -10.71 -11.80
CA ALA A 156 3.74 -11.21 -12.39
C ALA A 156 3.64 -12.75 -12.44
N ARG A 157 4.52 -13.47 -11.75
CA ARG A 157 4.51 -14.95 -11.70
C ARG A 157 3.18 -15.57 -11.25
N HIS A 158 2.39 -14.82 -10.47
CA HIS A 158 1.09 -15.25 -9.96
C HIS A 158 -0.10 -14.71 -10.77
N VAL A 159 0.15 -13.89 -11.81
CA VAL A 159 -0.92 -13.40 -12.68
C VAL A 159 -1.35 -14.53 -13.62
N PRO A 160 -2.66 -14.80 -13.75
CA PRO A 160 -3.15 -15.75 -14.75
C PRO A 160 -2.65 -15.38 -16.15
N ARG A 161 -2.16 -16.36 -16.91
CA ARG A 161 -1.58 -16.13 -18.25
C ARG A 161 -2.53 -15.40 -19.19
N GLU A 162 -3.81 -15.69 -19.09
CA GLU A 162 -4.85 -15.06 -19.89
C GLU A 162 -5.03 -13.57 -19.54
N TYR A 163 -4.87 -13.21 -18.27
CA TYR A 163 -4.91 -11.81 -17.84
C TYR A 163 -3.67 -11.06 -18.33
N LEU A 164 -2.49 -11.69 -18.30
CA LEU A 164 -1.28 -11.10 -18.86
C LEU A 164 -1.43 -10.75 -20.34
N LYS A 165 -2.01 -11.65 -21.14
CA LYS A 165 -2.21 -11.41 -22.57
C LYS A 165 -3.18 -10.26 -22.85
N ARG A 166 -4.23 -10.11 -22.04
CA ARG A 166 -5.29 -9.11 -22.24
C ARG A 166 -4.95 -7.74 -21.65
N HIS A 167 -4.29 -7.72 -20.50
CA HIS A 167 -4.15 -6.52 -19.66
C HIS A 167 -2.73 -6.01 -19.53
N CYS A 168 -1.73 -6.70 -20.10
CA CYS A 168 -0.34 -6.29 -20.04
C CYS A 168 0.30 -6.24 -21.44
N LEU A 169 1.24 -5.32 -21.60
CA LEU A 169 2.15 -5.25 -22.74
C LEU A 169 3.52 -5.78 -22.31
N ARG A 170 4.13 -6.61 -23.15
CA ARG A 170 5.49 -7.12 -22.91
C ARG A 170 6.51 -6.11 -23.42
N GLY A 171 7.51 -5.82 -22.61
CA GLY A 171 8.62 -4.96 -23.01
C GLY A 171 9.59 -5.66 -23.97
N HIS A 172 10.14 -4.88 -24.89
CA HIS A 172 11.13 -5.28 -25.89
C HIS A 172 12.31 -4.30 -25.87
N GLY A 173 13.48 -4.72 -26.40
CA GLY A 173 14.70 -3.90 -26.40
C GLY A 173 15.12 -3.51 -24.98
N ASP A 174 15.28 -2.21 -24.71
CA ASP A 174 15.65 -1.69 -23.38
C ASP A 174 14.62 -1.98 -22.27
N GLN A 175 13.43 -2.44 -22.62
CA GLN A 175 12.39 -2.86 -21.67
C GLN A 175 12.22 -4.38 -21.60
N GLU A 176 13.13 -5.16 -22.20
CA GLU A 176 13.07 -6.62 -22.11
C GLU A 176 13.06 -7.10 -20.64
N GLY A 177 12.28 -8.14 -20.38
CA GLY A 177 12.05 -8.66 -19.01
C GLY A 177 11.07 -7.83 -18.18
N ARG A 178 10.46 -6.78 -18.73
CA ARG A 178 9.42 -5.97 -18.07
C ARG A 178 8.05 -6.15 -18.71
N LEU A 179 7.02 -5.79 -17.96
CA LEU A 179 5.66 -5.60 -18.43
C LEU A 179 5.18 -4.19 -18.12
N LEU A 180 4.23 -3.72 -18.92
CA LEU A 180 3.48 -2.49 -18.69
C LEU A 180 1.99 -2.82 -18.62
N ILE A 181 1.29 -2.30 -17.60
CA ILE A 181 -0.17 -2.43 -17.54
C ILE A 181 -0.83 -1.63 -18.67
N SER A 182 -1.77 -2.26 -19.38
CA SER A 182 -2.44 -1.68 -20.54
C SER A 182 -3.15 -0.37 -20.20
N ARG A 183 -3.22 0.54 -21.18
CA ARG A 183 -3.88 1.84 -20.99
C ARG A 183 -5.38 1.68 -20.70
N SER A 184 -6.03 0.70 -21.32
CA SER A 184 -7.45 0.40 -21.11
C SER A 184 -7.77 0.00 -19.68
N LEU A 185 -6.84 -0.64 -18.98
CA LEU A 185 -7.00 -0.93 -17.56
C LEU A 185 -6.73 0.32 -16.70
N ARG A 186 -5.63 1.03 -17.00
CA ARG A 186 -5.17 2.17 -16.22
C ARG A 186 -6.14 3.35 -16.17
N GLN A 187 -7.00 3.51 -17.18
CA GLN A 187 -7.99 4.60 -17.18
C GLN A 187 -9.03 4.48 -16.05
N ASN A 188 -9.23 3.28 -15.51
CA ASN A 188 -10.14 3.01 -14.39
C ASN A 188 -9.39 2.89 -13.04
N VAL A 189 -8.08 3.18 -13.02
CA VAL A 189 -7.24 3.06 -11.82
C VAL A 189 -6.56 4.40 -11.52
N ARG A 190 -6.83 4.96 -10.34
CA ARG A 190 -6.19 6.19 -9.85
C ARG A 190 -5.32 5.86 -8.64
N PHE A 191 -4.18 6.54 -8.53
CA PHE A 191 -3.33 6.49 -7.35
C PHE A 191 -3.13 7.87 -6.75
N ASP A 192 -3.25 7.95 -5.43
CA ASP A 192 -3.02 9.16 -4.64
C ASP A 192 -2.22 8.87 -3.37
N ASN A 193 -1.62 9.90 -2.78
CA ASN A 193 -0.96 9.78 -1.48
C ASN A 193 -1.99 9.93 -0.36
N ALA A 194 -1.94 9.04 0.62
CA ALA A 194 -2.76 9.16 1.83
C ALA A 194 -2.03 8.54 3.03
N ASN A 195 -2.09 9.22 4.17
CA ASN A 195 -1.65 8.69 5.44
C ASN A 195 -2.87 8.15 6.21
N LEU A 196 -2.89 6.84 6.50
CA LEU A 196 -3.99 6.20 7.24
C LEU A 196 -4.14 6.74 8.67
N MET A 197 -3.10 7.36 9.22
CA MET A 197 -3.10 8.00 10.53
C MET A 197 -3.77 9.38 10.54
N GLU A 198 -3.89 10.02 9.37
CA GLU A 198 -4.41 11.38 9.23
C GLU A 198 -5.83 11.38 8.64
N THR A 199 -6.40 12.57 8.49
CA THR A 199 -7.67 12.75 7.77
C THR A 199 -7.50 12.28 6.32
N LEU A 200 -8.32 11.32 5.91
CA LEU A 200 -8.28 10.79 4.55
C LEU A 200 -8.82 11.82 3.54
N PRO A 201 -8.30 11.83 2.30
CA PRO A 201 -8.88 12.66 1.24
C PRO A 201 -10.34 12.27 0.95
N ALA A 202 -11.05 13.13 0.23
CA ALA A 202 -12.43 12.86 -0.19
C ALA A 202 -12.47 11.76 -1.27
N LEU A 203 -12.42 10.51 -0.84
CA LEU A 203 -12.38 9.31 -1.68
C LEU A 203 -13.79 8.81 -2.08
N GLY A 204 -14.82 9.20 -1.32
CA GLY A 204 -16.20 8.74 -1.45
C GLY A 204 -16.41 7.35 -0.84
N SER A 205 -17.49 6.67 -1.24
CA SER A 205 -17.86 5.36 -0.68
C SER A 205 -17.53 4.18 -1.62
N PHE A 206 -17.20 3.03 -1.05
CA PHE A 206 -16.68 1.85 -1.76
C PHE A 206 -17.50 0.59 -1.50
N ASP A 207 -17.64 -0.25 -2.53
CA ASP A 207 -18.22 -1.59 -2.42
C ASP A 207 -17.24 -2.50 -1.67
N VAL A 208 -15.93 -2.35 -1.94
CA VAL A 208 -14.89 -3.11 -1.24
C VAL A 208 -13.70 -2.21 -0.90
N ILE A 209 -13.15 -2.35 0.30
CA ILE A 209 -11.87 -1.75 0.69
C ILE A 209 -10.90 -2.88 1.02
N PHE A 210 -9.74 -2.87 0.40
CA PHE A 210 -8.59 -3.70 0.76
C PHE A 210 -7.70 -2.89 1.69
N LEU A 211 -7.48 -3.37 2.91
CA LEU A 211 -6.59 -2.79 3.92
C LEU A 211 -5.67 -3.90 4.44
N ARG A 212 -4.79 -4.38 3.55
CA ARG A 212 -4.09 -5.65 3.73
C ARG A 212 -2.60 -5.47 3.98
N ASN A 213 -2.09 -6.29 4.89
CA ASN A 213 -0.66 -6.41 5.23
C ASN A 213 -0.01 -5.08 5.65
N VAL A 214 -0.82 -4.16 6.19
CA VAL A 214 -0.40 -2.85 6.69
C VAL A 214 -0.70 -2.68 8.18
N LEU A 215 -1.80 -3.23 8.69
CA LEU A 215 -2.17 -3.13 10.11
C LEU A 215 -1.16 -3.83 11.02
N ILE A 216 -0.41 -4.82 10.54
CA ILE A 216 0.67 -5.48 11.28
C ILE A 216 1.76 -4.52 11.80
N TYR A 217 1.87 -3.33 11.24
CA TYR A 217 2.88 -2.33 11.59
C TYR A 217 2.47 -1.38 12.73
N PHE A 218 1.21 -1.42 13.14
CA PHE A 218 0.62 -0.51 14.11
C PHE A 218 0.34 -1.21 15.43
N ASP A 219 0.21 -0.46 16.52
CA ASP A 219 -0.29 -0.99 17.79
C ASP A 219 -1.83 -1.02 17.81
N ASN A 220 -2.43 -1.64 18.82
CA ASN A 220 -3.90 -1.81 18.86
C ASN A 220 -4.66 -0.47 18.84
N PRO A 221 -4.28 0.56 19.62
CA PRO A 221 -4.91 1.88 19.52
C PRO A 221 -4.85 2.48 18.12
N ALA A 222 -3.70 2.45 17.45
CA ALA A 222 -3.58 2.96 16.09
C ALA A 222 -4.37 2.12 15.07
N LYS A 223 -4.37 0.78 15.19
CA LYS A 223 -5.19 -0.10 14.33
C LYS A 223 -6.67 0.24 14.45
N GLU A 224 -7.18 0.38 15.68
CA GLU A 224 -8.58 0.72 15.92
C GLU A 224 -8.93 2.07 15.30
N ALA A 225 -8.08 3.08 15.50
CA ALA A 225 -8.28 4.41 14.92
C ALA A 225 -8.30 4.38 13.39
N ILE A 226 -7.38 3.64 12.76
CA ILE A 226 -7.34 3.46 11.30
C ILE A 226 -8.62 2.78 10.81
N VAL A 227 -9.02 1.66 11.42
CA VAL A 227 -10.20 0.89 11.02
C VAL A 227 -11.47 1.75 11.16
N ASN A 228 -11.61 2.50 12.25
CA ASN A 228 -12.76 3.38 12.47
C ASN A 228 -12.79 4.60 11.57
N ARG A 229 -11.64 4.99 10.98
CA ARG A 229 -11.57 6.00 9.93
C ARG A 229 -11.91 5.46 8.54
N VAL A 230 -11.55 4.20 8.27
CA VAL A 230 -11.77 3.51 6.98
C VAL A 230 -13.20 2.99 6.84
N ALA A 231 -13.74 2.35 7.88
CA ALA A 231 -15.04 1.67 7.84
C ALA A 231 -16.22 2.57 7.39
N PRO A 232 -16.29 3.86 7.75
CA PRO A 232 -17.35 4.75 7.26
C PRO A 232 -17.38 4.96 5.75
N LEU A 233 -16.25 4.73 5.05
CA LEU A 233 -16.13 4.83 3.60
C LEU A 233 -16.64 3.57 2.86
N LEU A 234 -17.07 2.52 3.56
CA LEU A 234 -17.78 1.40 2.91
C LEU A 234 -19.21 1.81 2.57
N LYS A 235 -19.79 1.33 1.47
CA LYS A 235 -21.24 1.38 1.27
C LYS A 235 -21.96 0.52 2.34
N PRO A 236 -23.28 0.66 2.56
CA PRO A 236 -24.01 -0.13 3.57
C PRO A 236 -23.86 -1.65 3.46
N GLN A 237 -23.64 -2.17 2.24
CA GLN A 237 -23.39 -3.60 1.98
C GLN A 237 -21.92 -3.88 1.62
N GLY A 238 -21.03 -2.95 1.92
CA GLY A 238 -19.62 -3.02 1.55
C GLY A 238 -18.80 -3.93 2.47
N TYR A 239 -17.65 -4.35 1.96
CA TYR A 239 -16.73 -5.25 2.66
C TYR A 239 -15.34 -4.66 2.85
N LEU A 240 -14.76 -4.88 4.04
CA LEU A 240 -13.34 -4.64 4.32
C LEU A 240 -12.58 -5.96 4.26
N PHE A 241 -11.50 -6.00 3.49
CA PHE A 241 -10.58 -7.14 3.41
C PHE A 241 -9.27 -6.76 4.12
N THR A 242 -8.84 -7.57 5.07
CA THR A 242 -7.55 -7.42 5.77
C THR A 242 -6.59 -8.53 5.36
N GLY A 243 -5.32 -8.45 5.75
CA GLY A 243 -4.36 -9.52 5.52
C GLY A 243 -4.63 -10.72 6.45
N HIS A 244 -4.17 -11.90 6.08
CA HIS A 244 -4.44 -13.13 6.84
C HIS A 244 -3.95 -13.11 8.30
N ALA A 245 -2.92 -12.29 8.59
CA ALA A 245 -2.38 -12.12 9.95
C ALA A 245 -3.04 -10.96 10.72
N GLU A 246 -4.07 -10.32 10.15
CA GLU A 246 -4.64 -9.06 10.64
C GLU A 246 -6.08 -9.28 11.08
N SER A 247 -6.24 -9.77 12.30
CA SER A 247 -7.56 -9.92 12.93
C SER A 247 -8.04 -8.60 13.54
N LEU A 248 -9.30 -8.25 13.27
CA LEU A 248 -10.00 -7.13 13.88
C LEU A 248 -10.81 -7.52 15.14
N SER A 249 -10.80 -8.79 15.55
CA SER A 249 -11.68 -9.30 16.62
C SER A 249 -11.49 -8.61 17.98
N ASN A 250 -10.32 -8.03 18.23
CA ASN A 250 -9.98 -7.36 19.49
C ASN A 250 -10.07 -5.82 19.39
N LEU A 251 -10.65 -5.27 18.32
CA LEU A 251 -10.79 -3.84 18.11
C LEU A 251 -12.26 -3.43 18.26
N ALA A 252 -12.51 -2.28 18.85
CA ALA A 252 -13.85 -1.71 18.91
C ALA A 252 -14.22 -1.13 17.53
N THR A 253 -14.89 -1.94 16.71
CA THR A 253 -15.34 -1.57 15.37
C THR A 253 -16.76 -2.05 15.08
N GLN A 254 -17.45 -1.35 14.17
CA GLN A 254 -18.79 -1.72 13.69
C GLN A 254 -18.77 -2.89 12.70
N LEU A 255 -17.58 -3.31 12.23
CA LEU A 255 -17.42 -4.33 11.21
C LEU A 255 -17.66 -5.75 11.76
N ARG A 256 -18.40 -6.56 11.01
CA ARG A 256 -18.74 -7.95 11.40
C ARG A 256 -17.96 -8.95 10.56
N PRO A 257 -17.24 -9.92 11.16
CA PRO A 257 -16.52 -10.93 10.40
C PRO A 257 -17.52 -11.83 9.64
N VAL A 258 -17.26 -12.06 8.35
CA VAL A 258 -18.10 -12.94 7.50
C VAL A 258 -17.29 -14.08 6.89
N ARG A 259 -15.98 -13.90 6.72
CA ARG A 259 -15.01 -14.93 6.31
C ARG A 259 -13.66 -14.60 6.95
N THR A 260 -12.70 -15.52 6.86
CA THR A 260 -11.31 -15.25 7.26
C THR A 260 -10.81 -13.96 6.61
N ALA A 261 -10.38 -13.00 7.43
CA ALA A 261 -9.86 -11.70 7.00
C ALA A 261 -10.83 -10.86 6.12
N VAL A 262 -12.14 -11.12 6.20
CA VAL A 262 -13.16 -10.35 5.48
C VAL A 262 -14.30 -9.97 6.43
N TYR A 263 -14.65 -8.69 6.41
CA TYR A 263 -15.63 -8.09 7.31
C TYR A 263 -16.68 -7.30 6.52
N ALA A 264 -17.94 -7.44 6.89
CA ALA A 264 -19.04 -6.63 6.37
C ALA A 264 -19.27 -5.39 7.24
N ARG A 265 -19.74 -4.29 6.64
CA ARG A 265 -20.24 -3.13 7.38
C ARG A 265 -21.46 -3.47 8.26
#